data_AF-A0A2J7Q896-F1
#
_entry.id   AF-A0A2J7Q896-F1
#
_cell.length_a   1.000
_cell.length_b   1.000
_cell.length_c   1.000
_cell.angle_alpha   90.00
_cell.angle_beta   90.00
_cell.angle_gamma   90.00
#
_symmetry.space_group_name_H-M   'P 1'
#
loop_
_entity.id
_entity.type
_entity.pdbx_description
1 polymer ?
#
loop_
_entity_poly.entity_id
_entity_poly.type
_entity_poly.pdbx_seq_one_letter_code
_entity_poly.pdbx_strand_id
1 'polypeptide(L)'
;MSASNGGVRSEDEKNFFNSVQLPFPEVIDGKINTLQFLESSKGVVGLVEKFGKVFAPVKYDMTGNIEKLTEQYNTNKEKHLYLNNMILAEKEEGGNYAIDALLWLRRALQFIYTFFSCVLEDSQQGKKSEDLVPFLKKAYKETLEAYHGWMTQKLFGAYQKPLIYYYS
;
A
#
# COMPACT_ATOMS: atom_id res chain seq x y z
N MET A 1 37.30 26.53 6.80
CA MET A 1 37.03 25.36 5.93
C MET A 1 37.20 24.12 6.78
N SER A 2 36.13 23.37 7.06
CA SER A 2 36.05 21.92 6.87
C SER A 2 34.65 21.44 7.27
N ALA A 3 34.17 20.44 6.56
CA ALA A 3 32.78 20.17 6.27
C ALA A 3 31.96 19.61 7.44
N SER A 4 30.65 19.87 7.37
CA SER A 4 29.61 19.13 8.10
C SER A 4 29.67 17.67 7.67
N ASN A 5 30.01 16.78 8.60
CA ASN A 5 29.82 15.35 8.44
C ASN A 5 28.31 15.10 8.35
N GLY A 6 27.79 15.03 7.13
CA GLY A 6 26.52 14.38 6.84
C GLY A 6 26.65 12.93 7.30
N GLY A 7 26.23 12.66 8.53
CA GLY A 7 26.29 11.34 9.13
C GLY A 7 25.51 10.36 8.27
N VAL A 8 26.24 9.46 7.61
CA VAL A 8 25.66 8.23 7.08
C VAL A 8 25.18 7.45 8.30
N ARG A 9 23.86 7.39 8.50
CA ARG A 9 23.24 6.58 9.55
C ARG A 9 23.66 5.12 9.35
N SER A 10 24.13 4.47 10.41
CA SER A 10 24.56 3.08 10.40
C SER A 10 23.41 2.16 9.97
N GLU A 11 23.70 1.15 9.14
CA GLU A 11 22.72 0.15 8.66
C GLU A 11 21.98 -0.61 9.80
N ASP A 12 22.54 -0.59 11.01
CA ASP A 12 21.98 -1.18 12.23
C ASP A 12 20.90 -0.34 12.95
N GLU A 13 20.59 0.88 12.46
CA GLU A 13 19.54 1.70 13.08
C GLU A 13 18.15 1.12 12.77
N LYS A 14 17.50 0.54 13.78
CA LYS A 14 16.13 0.04 13.67
C LYS A 14 15.19 1.16 13.24
N ASN A 15 14.60 0.99 12.08
CA ASN A 15 13.60 1.85 11.48
C ASN A 15 12.39 1.00 11.07
N PHE A 16 11.36 1.62 10.51
CA PHE A 16 10.12 0.93 10.17
C PHE A 16 10.34 -0.27 9.23
N PHE A 17 11.23 -0.11 8.25
CA PHE A 17 11.44 -1.06 7.15
C PHE A 17 12.21 -2.33 7.56
N ASN A 18 12.99 -2.27 8.63
CA ASN A 18 13.78 -3.42 9.13
C ASN A 18 13.28 -3.97 10.48
N SER A 19 12.32 -3.31 11.15
CA SER A 19 11.80 -3.75 12.46
C SER A 19 10.29 -3.99 12.52
N VAL A 20 9.50 -3.47 11.58
CA VAL A 20 8.03 -3.55 11.61
C VAL A 20 7.46 -4.13 10.31
N GLN A 21 8.03 -3.77 9.16
CA GLN A 21 7.56 -4.28 7.87
C GLN A 21 8.23 -5.61 7.53
N LEU A 22 7.43 -6.66 7.39
CA LEU A 22 7.90 -7.91 6.78
C LEU A 22 8.03 -7.73 5.26
N PRO A 23 9.07 -8.31 4.63
CA PRO A 23 9.17 -8.31 3.18
C PRO A 23 8.04 -9.15 2.59
N PHE A 24 7.54 -8.73 1.43
CA PHE A 24 6.59 -9.55 0.67
C PHE A 24 7.21 -10.91 0.33
N PRO A 25 6.41 -11.99 0.38
CA PRO A 25 6.93 -13.34 0.13
C PRO A 25 7.44 -13.48 -1.30
N GLU A 26 8.47 -14.30 -1.46
CA GLU A 26 8.93 -14.74 -2.77
C GLU A 26 7.85 -15.54 -3.49
N VAL A 27 7.89 -15.47 -4.83
CA VAL A 27 7.04 -16.29 -5.68
C VAL A 27 7.75 -17.62 -5.92
N ILE A 28 7.28 -18.68 -5.29
CA ILE A 28 7.84 -20.04 -5.43
C ILE A 28 6.90 -20.83 -6.33
N ASP A 29 7.41 -21.38 -7.42
CA ASP A 29 6.64 -22.12 -8.44
C ASP A 29 5.39 -21.37 -8.94
N GLY A 30 5.52 -20.04 -9.09
CA GLY A 30 4.42 -19.17 -9.52
C GLY A 30 3.35 -18.91 -8.45
N LYS A 31 3.57 -19.32 -7.20
CA LYS A 31 2.63 -19.19 -6.09
C LYS A 31 3.11 -18.24 -5.00
N ILE A 32 2.15 -17.54 -4.40
CA ILE A 32 2.38 -16.56 -3.33
C ILE A 32 1.76 -17.09 -2.04
N ASN A 33 2.55 -17.25 -0.97
CA ASN A 33 2.04 -17.68 0.32
C ASN A 33 1.05 -16.64 0.89
N THR A 34 -0.18 -17.07 1.15
CA THR A 34 -1.28 -16.18 1.57
C THR A 34 -0.97 -15.47 2.87
N LEU A 35 -0.56 -16.21 3.90
CA LEU A 35 -0.36 -15.65 5.24
C LEU A 35 0.77 -14.60 5.22
N GLN A 36 1.91 -14.92 4.60
CA GLN A 36 3.04 -13.98 4.50
C GLN A 36 2.67 -12.72 3.71
N PHE A 37 1.90 -12.86 2.62
CA PHE A 37 1.41 -11.72 1.85
C PHE A 37 0.49 -10.82 2.67
N LEU A 38 -0.43 -11.40 3.45
CA LEU A 38 -1.35 -10.64 4.30
C LEU A 38 -0.61 -9.90 5.42
N GLU A 39 0.35 -10.55 6.09
CA GLU A 39 1.15 -9.91 7.14
C GLU A 39 2.02 -8.77 6.58
N SER A 40 2.62 -8.97 5.40
CA SER A 40 3.37 -7.91 4.71
C SER A 40 2.48 -6.72 4.35
N SER A 41 1.26 -7.01 3.86
CA SER A 41 0.27 -5.98 3.52
C SER A 41 -0.18 -5.18 4.74
N LYS A 42 -0.36 -5.82 5.91
CA LYS A 42 -0.62 -5.13 7.18
C LYS A 42 0.55 -4.23 7.59
N GLY A 43 1.78 -4.67 7.34
CA GLY A 43 2.98 -3.83 7.48
C GLY A 43 2.87 -2.55 6.64
N VAL A 44 2.46 -2.64 5.38
CA VAL A 44 2.25 -1.46 4.52
C VAL A 44 1.16 -0.54 5.09
N VAL A 45 0.06 -1.09 5.61
CA VAL A 45 -0.98 -0.29 6.29
C VAL A 45 -0.40 0.52 7.46
N GLY A 46 0.44 -0.12 8.29
CA GLY A 46 1.13 0.54 9.39
C GLY A 46 2.11 1.63 8.95
N LEU A 47 2.70 1.50 7.76
CA LEU A 47 3.53 2.55 7.15
C LEU A 47 2.68 3.75 6.74
N VAL A 48 1.60 3.47 6.00
CA VAL A 48 0.69 4.46 5.43
C VAL A 48 0.03 5.30 6.54
N GLU A 49 -0.29 4.68 7.67
CA GLU A 49 -0.83 5.38 8.85
C GLU A 49 0.07 6.50 9.38
N LYS A 50 1.40 6.36 9.25
CA LYS A 50 2.36 7.37 9.70
C LYS A 50 2.33 8.66 8.86
N PHE A 51 1.79 8.61 7.65
CA PHE A 51 1.64 9.79 6.78
C PHE A 51 0.37 10.60 7.07
N GLY A 52 -0.43 10.19 8.07
CA GLY A 52 -1.55 10.95 8.57
C GLY A 52 -2.81 10.89 7.70
N LYS A 53 -3.74 11.83 7.95
CA LYS A 53 -5.13 11.76 7.46
C LYS A 53 -5.27 11.78 5.93
N VAL A 54 -4.29 12.31 5.20
CA VAL A 54 -4.28 12.37 3.73
C VAL A 54 -4.34 10.97 3.11
N PHE A 55 -3.85 9.95 3.83
CA PHE A 55 -3.88 8.54 3.40
C PHE A 55 -5.03 7.72 4.00
N ALA A 56 -5.92 8.33 4.79
CA ALA A 56 -7.00 7.60 5.45
C ALA A 56 -7.87 6.77 4.48
N PRO A 57 -8.27 7.25 3.29
CA PRO A 57 -9.02 6.44 2.32
C PRO A 57 -8.27 5.17 1.88
N VAL A 58 -6.96 5.29 1.66
CA VAL A 58 -6.10 4.17 1.24
C VAL A 58 -5.94 3.16 2.36
N LYS A 59 -5.73 3.65 3.59
CA LYS A 59 -5.69 2.80 4.79
C LYS A 59 -6.96 1.96 4.90
N TYR A 60 -8.14 2.61 4.85
CA TYR A 60 -9.41 1.91 5.01
C TYR A 60 -9.67 0.88 3.90
N ASP A 61 -9.39 1.23 2.64
CA ASP A 61 -9.52 0.30 1.52
C ASP A 61 -8.61 -0.93 1.71
N MET A 62 -7.33 -0.70 2.03
CA MET A 62 -6.38 -1.80 2.27
C MET A 62 -6.79 -2.69 3.44
N THR A 63 -7.13 -2.11 4.59
CA THR A 63 -7.55 -2.87 5.78
C THR A 63 -8.75 -3.75 5.45
N GLY A 64 -9.80 -3.20 4.82
CA GLY A 64 -10.99 -3.97 4.47
C GLY A 64 -10.69 -5.11 3.51
N ASN A 65 -9.87 -4.89 2.48
CA ASN A 65 -9.50 -5.95 1.53
C ASN A 65 -8.63 -7.04 2.19
N ILE A 66 -7.73 -6.69 3.11
CA ILE A 66 -6.94 -7.65 3.91
C ILE A 66 -7.87 -8.50 4.80
N GLU A 67 -8.87 -7.89 5.42
CA GLU A 67 -9.84 -8.60 6.28
C GLU A 67 -10.64 -9.63 5.48
N LYS A 68 -11.16 -9.26 4.29
CA LYS A 68 -11.86 -10.19 3.39
C LYS A 68 -11.02 -11.40 2.99
N LEU A 69 -9.75 -11.15 2.60
CA LEU A 69 -8.83 -12.24 2.25
C LEU A 69 -8.47 -13.10 3.47
N THR A 70 -8.35 -12.50 4.65
CA THR A 70 -8.09 -13.22 5.90
C THR A 70 -9.28 -14.11 6.28
N GLU A 71 -10.51 -13.61 6.12
CA GLU A 71 -11.73 -14.39 6.31
C GLU A 71 -11.75 -15.59 5.36
N GLN A 72 -11.54 -15.37 4.06
CA GLN A 72 -11.48 -16.46 3.08
C GLN A 72 -10.38 -17.47 3.42
N TYR A 73 -9.18 -17.01 3.77
CA TYR A 73 -8.08 -17.88 4.21
C TYR A 73 -8.47 -18.78 5.39
N ASN A 74 -9.18 -18.23 6.37
CA ASN A 74 -9.56 -18.97 7.58
C ASN A 74 -10.65 -20.01 7.35
N THR A 75 -11.42 -19.95 6.26
CA THR A 75 -12.41 -20.99 5.92
C THR A 75 -11.75 -22.36 5.66
N ASN A 76 -10.56 -22.38 5.05
CA ASN A 76 -9.75 -23.57 4.84
C ASN A 76 -8.29 -23.18 4.54
N LYS A 77 -7.45 -23.17 5.57
CA LYS A 77 -6.06 -22.71 5.48
C LYS A 77 -5.19 -23.58 4.56
N GLU A 78 -5.46 -24.88 4.47
CA GLU A 78 -4.73 -25.80 3.60
C GLU A 78 -5.07 -25.54 2.13
N LYS A 79 -6.36 -25.46 1.80
CA LYS A 79 -6.84 -25.12 0.45
C LYS A 79 -6.33 -23.73 0.02
N HIS A 80 -6.29 -22.79 0.95
CA HIS A 80 -5.95 -21.39 0.71
C HIS A 80 -4.51 -21.01 1.10
N LEU A 81 -3.61 -21.99 1.21
CA LEU A 81 -2.19 -21.75 1.55
C LEU A 81 -1.51 -20.74 0.62
N TYR A 82 -1.91 -20.74 -0.66
CA TYR A 82 -1.44 -19.81 -1.67
C TYR A 82 -2.59 -18.96 -2.22
N LEU A 83 -2.33 -17.68 -2.49
CA LEU A 83 -3.34 -16.77 -3.06
C LEU A 83 -3.91 -17.34 -4.36
N ASN A 84 -3.06 -17.90 -5.21
CA ASN A 84 -3.45 -18.51 -6.48
C ASN A 84 -4.51 -19.61 -6.27
N ASN A 85 -4.32 -20.48 -5.27
CA ASN A 85 -5.27 -21.55 -4.97
C ASN A 85 -6.61 -20.98 -4.48
N MET A 86 -6.57 -19.98 -3.58
CA MET A 86 -7.77 -19.31 -3.07
C MET A 86 -8.60 -18.71 -4.22
N ILE A 87 -7.94 -18.03 -5.14
CA ILE A 87 -8.56 -17.34 -6.28
C ILE A 87 -9.12 -18.33 -7.30
N LEU A 88 -8.40 -19.42 -7.59
CA LEU A 88 -8.87 -20.45 -8.50
C LEU A 88 -10.09 -21.19 -7.92
N ALA A 89 -10.04 -21.54 -6.64
CA ALA A 89 -11.15 -22.19 -5.96
C ALA A 89 -12.43 -21.34 -5.97
N GLU A 90 -12.32 -20.06 -5.63
CA GLU A 90 -13.48 -19.17 -5.64
C GLU A 90 -14.05 -18.98 -7.05
N LYS A 91 -13.19 -18.90 -8.06
CA LYS A 91 -13.61 -18.81 -9.46
C LYS A 91 -14.39 -20.05 -9.91
N GLU A 92 -13.96 -21.25 -9.51
CA GLU A 92 -14.67 -22.50 -9.80
C GLU A 92 -16.04 -22.55 -9.11
N GLU A 93 -16.16 -21.96 -7.92
CA GLU A 93 -17.40 -21.82 -7.16
C GLU A 93 -18.31 -20.69 -7.70
N GLY A 94 -17.85 -19.91 -8.67
CA GLY A 94 -18.58 -18.78 -9.27
C GLY A 94 -18.65 -17.52 -8.40
N GLY A 95 -17.81 -17.44 -7.36
CA GLY A 95 -17.70 -16.28 -6.47
C GLY A 95 -16.71 -15.23 -6.97
N ASN A 96 -16.66 -14.09 -6.27
CA ASN A 96 -15.74 -12.99 -6.54
C ASN A 96 -15.30 -12.21 -5.29
N TYR A 97 -15.61 -12.68 -4.09
CA TYR A 97 -15.33 -11.99 -2.84
C TYR A 97 -13.82 -11.81 -2.58
N ALA A 98 -13.04 -12.89 -2.61
CA ALA A 98 -11.59 -12.84 -2.45
C ALA A 98 -10.89 -12.34 -3.72
N ILE A 99 -11.43 -12.63 -4.90
CA ILE A 99 -10.99 -12.08 -6.19
C ILE A 99 -11.01 -10.56 -6.18
N ASP A 100 -12.16 -9.96 -5.85
CA ASP A 100 -12.30 -8.51 -5.80
C ASP A 100 -11.42 -7.91 -4.70
N ALA A 101 -11.36 -8.55 -3.52
CA ALA A 101 -10.50 -8.10 -2.44
C ALA A 101 -9.02 -8.08 -2.84
N LEU A 102 -8.53 -9.16 -3.47
CA LEU A 102 -7.15 -9.22 -3.96
C LEU A 102 -6.87 -8.18 -5.06
N LEU A 103 -7.84 -7.99 -5.97
CA LEU A 103 -7.72 -7.01 -7.04
C LEU A 103 -7.56 -5.58 -6.49
N TRP A 104 -8.41 -5.18 -5.54
CA TRP A 104 -8.35 -3.85 -4.93
C TRP A 104 -7.12 -3.68 -4.05
N LEU A 105 -6.76 -4.69 -3.25
CA LEU A 105 -5.52 -4.65 -2.47
C LEU A 105 -4.29 -4.51 -3.36
N ARG A 106 -4.21 -5.23 -4.49
CA ARG A 106 -3.11 -5.09 -5.46
C ARG A 106 -3.04 -3.67 -6.03
N ARG A 107 -4.17 -3.05 -6.36
CA ARG A 107 -4.20 -1.67 -6.86
C ARG A 107 -3.73 -0.67 -5.80
N ALA A 108 -4.14 -0.85 -4.55
CA ALA A 108 -3.67 -0.02 -3.45
C ALA A 108 -2.17 -0.19 -3.19
N LEU A 109 -1.64 -1.42 -3.23
CA LEU A 109 -0.20 -1.69 -3.13
C LEU A 109 0.58 -1.03 -4.29
N GLN A 110 0.07 -1.10 -5.51
CA GLN A 110 0.67 -0.43 -6.67
C GLN A 110 0.69 1.10 -6.48
N PHE A 111 -0.39 1.68 -5.97
CA PHE A 111 -0.44 3.10 -5.64
C PHE A 111 0.64 3.49 -4.63
N ILE A 112 0.80 2.72 -3.54
CA ILE A 112 1.82 2.98 -2.53
C ILE A 112 3.23 2.84 -3.11
N TYR A 113 3.48 1.81 -3.92
CA TYR A 113 4.75 1.64 -4.62
C TYR A 113 5.08 2.84 -5.53
N THR A 114 4.13 3.29 -6.35
CA THR A 114 4.31 4.44 -7.24
C THR A 114 4.56 5.73 -6.45
N PHE A 115 3.82 5.93 -5.35
CA PHE A 115 4.03 7.07 -4.46
C PHE A 115 5.46 7.13 -3.90
N PHE A 116 5.94 6.02 -3.32
CA PHE A 116 7.30 5.98 -2.77
C PHE A 116 8.37 6.07 -3.85
N SER A 117 8.12 5.53 -5.05
CA SER A 117 9.03 5.70 -6.19
C SER A 117 9.20 7.19 -6.54
N CYS A 118 8.11 7.97 -6.55
CA CYS A 118 8.20 9.42 -6.78
C CYS A 118 9.00 10.15 -5.69
N VAL A 119 8.83 9.76 -4.42
CA VAL A 119 9.59 10.32 -3.29
C VAL A 119 11.08 9.99 -3.41
N LEU A 120 11.41 8.76 -3.78
CA LEU A 120 12.79 8.32 -3.98
C LEU A 120 13.46 9.04 -5.15
N GLU A 121 12.76 9.19 -6.28
CA GLU A 121 13.23 9.93 -7.46
C GLU A 121 13.53 11.40 -7.10
N ASP A 122 12.65 12.06 -6.35
CA ASP A 122 12.85 13.45 -5.91
C ASP A 122 14.09 13.59 -5.00
N SER A 123 14.29 12.64 -4.09
CA SER A 123 15.46 12.57 -3.22
C SER A 123 16.76 12.33 -4.00
N GLN A 124 16.76 11.40 -4.97
CA GLN A 124 17.89 11.10 -5.84
C GLN A 124 18.29 12.29 -6.73
N GLN A 125 17.33 13.13 -7.09
CA GLN A 125 17.55 14.39 -7.81
C GLN A 125 18.01 15.55 -6.90
N GLY A 126 18.16 15.30 -5.58
CA GLY A 126 18.64 16.30 -4.62
C GLY A 126 17.60 17.35 -4.21
N LYS A 127 16.33 17.21 -4.61
CA LYS A 127 15.25 18.17 -4.30
C LYS A 127 14.75 18.02 -2.86
N LYS A 128 14.46 16.78 -2.44
CA LYS A 128 14.00 16.43 -1.08
C LYS A 128 12.79 17.26 -0.63
N SER A 129 11.77 17.32 -1.47
CA SER A 129 10.53 18.07 -1.28
C SER A 129 9.81 17.65 0.00
N GLU A 130 9.46 18.63 0.84
CA GLU A 130 8.69 18.38 2.08
C GLU A 130 7.19 18.18 1.80
N ASP A 131 6.65 18.82 0.75
CA ASP A 131 5.26 18.62 0.33
C ASP A 131 5.12 17.34 -0.50
N LEU A 132 4.45 16.35 0.07
CA LEU A 132 4.22 15.04 -0.54
C LEU A 132 2.94 14.98 -1.38
N VAL A 133 2.08 16.01 -1.32
CA VAL A 133 0.80 16.05 -2.04
C VAL A 133 0.97 15.91 -3.57
N PRO A 134 1.98 16.53 -4.22
CA PRO A 134 2.21 16.33 -5.66
C PRO A 134 2.50 14.87 -6.03
N PHE A 135 3.32 14.18 -5.23
CA PHE A 135 3.63 12.76 -5.45
C PHE A 135 2.39 11.88 -5.26
N LEU A 136 1.58 12.20 -4.26
CA LEU A 136 0.32 11.51 -3.98
C LEU A 136 -0.68 11.62 -5.15
N LYS A 137 -0.83 12.84 -5.69
CA LYS A 137 -1.69 13.11 -6.84
C LYS A 137 -1.20 12.38 -8.10
N LYS A 138 0.10 12.40 -8.36
CA LYS A 138 0.71 11.67 -9.48
C LYS A 138 0.44 10.17 -9.36
N ALA A 139 0.74 9.58 -8.20
CA ALA A 139 0.53 8.15 -7.96
C ALA A 139 -0.96 7.76 -8.10
N TYR A 140 -1.88 8.61 -7.64
CA TYR A 140 -3.32 8.36 -7.75
C TYR A 140 -3.77 8.30 -9.21
N LYS A 141 -3.35 9.30 -10.00
CA LYS A 141 -3.67 9.42 -11.43
C LYS A 141 -3.15 8.21 -12.23
N GLU A 142 -1.95 7.74 -11.92
CA GLU A 142 -1.32 6.64 -12.64
C GLU A 142 -1.87 5.26 -12.27
N THR A 143 -2.58 5.12 -11.14
CA THR A 143 -2.96 3.80 -10.61
C THR A 143 -4.45 3.66 -10.30
N LEU A 144 -4.98 4.41 -9.34
CA LEU A 144 -6.33 4.20 -8.79
C LEU A 144 -7.43 4.95 -9.56
N GLU A 145 -7.11 6.11 -10.15
CA GLU A 145 -8.11 7.02 -10.74
C GLU A 145 -9.01 6.33 -11.78
N ALA A 146 -8.43 5.50 -12.64
CA ALA A 146 -9.13 4.79 -13.72
C ALA A 146 -10.17 3.77 -13.21
N TYR A 147 -10.09 3.36 -11.95
CA TYR A 147 -10.96 2.33 -11.37
C TYR A 147 -11.98 2.92 -10.39
N HIS A 148 -11.80 4.16 -9.96
CA HIS A 148 -12.71 4.83 -9.04
C HIS A 148 -13.85 5.51 -9.78
N GLY A 149 -15.09 5.27 -9.31
CA GLY A 149 -16.24 6.06 -9.73
C GLY A 149 -16.09 7.52 -9.30
N TRP A 150 -16.85 8.41 -9.95
CA TRP A 150 -16.76 9.87 -9.76
C TRP A 150 -16.86 10.33 -8.29
N MET A 151 -17.66 9.64 -7.46
CA MET A 151 -17.81 9.95 -6.04
C MET A 151 -16.54 9.62 -5.24
N THR A 152 -15.93 8.46 -5.51
CA THR A 152 -14.69 8.03 -4.86
C THR A 152 -13.53 8.95 -5.28
N GLN A 153 -13.49 9.39 -6.53
CA GLN A 153 -12.52 10.40 -6.99
C GLN A 153 -12.64 11.72 -6.22
N LYS A 154 -13.87 12.22 -5.98
CA LYS A 154 -14.09 13.43 -5.18
C LYS A 154 -13.63 13.29 -3.74
N LEU A 155 -13.92 12.14 -3.10
CA LEU A 155 -13.46 11.86 -1.74
C LEU A 155 -11.93 11.90 -1.67
N PHE A 156 -11.23 11.16 -2.54
CA PHE A 156 -9.77 11.18 -2.61
C PHE A 156 -9.21 12.59 -2.83
N GLY A 157 -9.79 13.36 -3.75
CA GLY A 157 -9.39 14.74 -4.00
C GLY A 157 -9.57 15.67 -2.79
N ALA A 158 -10.57 15.41 -1.94
CA ALA A 158 -10.78 16.20 -0.72
C ALA A 158 -9.70 15.96 0.34
N TYR A 159 -9.23 14.72 0.50
CA TYR A 159 -8.14 14.39 1.43
C TYR A 159 -6.79 14.96 0.99
N GLN A 160 -6.60 15.24 -0.30
CA GLN A 160 -5.37 15.77 -0.89
C GLN A 160 -5.27 17.31 -0.86
N LYS A 161 -6.26 18.02 -0.31
CA LYS A 161 -6.20 19.48 -0.17
C LYS A 161 -5.45 19.84 1.13
N PRO A 162 -4.51 20.80 1.10
CA PRO A 162 -3.91 21.30 2.33
C PRO A 162 -4.99 21.92 3.23
N LEU A 163 -4.87 21.69 4.55
CA LEU A 163 -5.79 22.11 5.62
C LEU A 163 -5.96 23.65 5.77
N ILE A 164 -5.39 24.45 4.87
CA ILE A 164 -5.34 25.91 4.93
C ILE A 164 -6.73 26.55 4.68
N TYR A 165 -7.69 25.82 4.12
CA TYR A 165 -9.01 26.37 3.73
C TYR A 165 -10.10 26.33 4.81
N TYR A 166 -9.81 25.93 6.06
CA TYR A 166 -10.81 25.88 7.14
C TYR A 166 -10.68 26.98 8.20
N TYR A 167 -9.78 27.95 7.99
CA TYR A 167 -9.65 29.16 8.81
C TYR A 167 -9.61 30.40 7.90
N SER A 168 -10.78 30.80 7.39
CA SER A 168 -11.03 32.12 6.83
C SER A 168 -12.48 32.49 7.05
#